data_AF-A0A096CJI3-F1
#
_entry.id   AF-A0A096CJI3-F1
#
_cell.length_a   1.000
_cell.length_b   1.000
_cell.length_c   1.000
_cell.angle_alpha   90.00
_cell.angle_beta   90.00
_cell.angle_gamma   90.00
#
_symmetry.space_group_name_H-M   'P 1'
#
loop_
_entity.id
_entity.type
_entity.pdbx_description
1 polymer ?
#
loop_
_entity_poly.entity_id
_entity_poly.type
_entity_poly.pdbx_seq_one_letter_code
_entity_poly.pdbx_strand_id
1 'polypeptide(L)'
;MELILMRHGTTQGNLERRFIGTLDVPLLPQGEELARRVGATLPAVEHIYRSPLQRCRRTAELLWPGVEMTVVDELRESDFGPFEGKNHEELKDDPLYQAWLGMGDRPNFAAMPVGESAQQVTDRVSIGLEKTAADAARRGFGRVGVVSHGGALMALLAKYGRPERDYYGWMCPNCGGFRAELNPDTLELTILEEYRGGEGAMSWGVSHLLALLTGFCLDLLLGDPHWAPHPVRAVGVLIAALEKLLRRLFPKSPGGELAGGAALVALTIAIPTGLTALLLWGCGLLSPWLAFAAEALLCYQLLAAKSLRDESDKVYEALKAGDLPGARHAVSMIVGRDTERLDEAGVAKAAVETVAENASDGVIAPLIFLALGGAPLGMLYKAVNTMDSMVGYKNDRYLYFGRAAARLDDALNFLPARIAGVLMCLGGAAAGYDGKNAWRIFRRDRKRHKSPNSAHTEAACAGALQLQLAGPNYYFGQLVDKPTIGDDQRPVEALDILRAGRILYATAFFALLLFCGVPLLILLFP
;
A
#
# COMPACT_ATOMS: atom_id res chain seq x y z
N MET A 1 -22.76 35.23 14.07
CA MET A 1 -21.69 35.50 13.08
C MET A 1 -20.94 34.22 12.80
N GLU A 2 -20.29 34.08 11.66
CA GLU A 2 -19.59 32.84 11.31
C GLU A 2 -18.08 32.95 11.55
N LEU A 3 -17.51 31.94 12.21
CA LEU A 3 -16.07 31.81 12.44
C LEU A 3 -15.52 30.62 11.66
N ILE A 4 -14.37 30.81 11.01
CA ILE A 4 -13.57 29.72 10.45
C ILE A 4 -12.31 29.55 11.31
N LEU A 5 -12.36 28.62 12.25
CA LEU A 5 -11.30 28.32 13.21
C LEU A 5 -10.29 27.37 12.57
N MET A 6 -9.05 27.78 12.35
CA MET A 6 -8.01 26.98 11.68
C MET A 6 -6.76 26.83 12.54
N ARG A 7 -6.23 25.60 12.58
CA ARG A 7 -4.90 25.31 13.14
C ARG A 7 -3.81 25.66 12.13
N HIS A 8 -2.70 26.20 12.61
CA HIS A 8 -1.53 26.47 11.77
C HIS A 8 -1.02 25.24 10.99
N GLY A 9 -0.30 25.49 9.90
CA GLY A 9 0.35 24.47 9.07
C GLY A 9 1.52 23.77 9.76
N THR A 10 2.05 22.73 9.10
CA THR A 10 3.09 21.85 9.67
C THR A 10 4.41 22.60 9.90
N THR A 11 4.99 22.42 11.09
CA THR A 11 6.34 22.88 11.46
C THR A 11 7.27 21.69 11.71
N GLN A 12 8.58 21.93 11.86
CA GLN A 12 9.55 20.88 12.21
C GLN A 12 9.19 20.18 13.52
N GLY A 13 8.81 20.95 14.55
CA GLY A 13 8.42 20.40 15.85
C GLY A 13 7.18 19.50 15.77
N ASN A 14 6.29 19.69 14.80
CA ASN A 14 5.15 18.79 14.60
C ASN A 14 5.60 17.41 14.09
N LEU A 15 6.53 17.36 13.14
CA LEU A 15 7.06 16.10 12.62
C LEU A 15 7.85 15.33 13.67
N GLU A 16 8.63 16.06 14.47
CA GLU A 16 9.49 15.48 15.50
C GLU A 16 8.78 15.26 16.83
N ARG A 17 7.46 15.54 16.90
CA ARG A 17 6.62 15.42 18.09
C ARG A 17 7.21 16.15 19.31
N ARG A 18 7.75 17.34 19.08
CA ARG A 18 8.26 18.24 20.12
C ARG A 18 7.12 19.08 20.71
N PHE A 19 7.23 19.42 21.99
CA PHE A 19 6.41 20.47 22.57
C PHE A 19 6.85 21.82 21.99
N ILE A 20 6.02 22.45 21.16
CA ILE A 20 6.37 23.74 20.52
C ILE A 20 5.98 24.89 21.44
N GLY A 21 4.75 24.89 21.93
CA GLY A 21 4.24 25.93 22.81
C GLY A 21 4.42 27.34 22.27
N THR A 22 5.03 28.19 23.09
CA THR A 22 5.29 29.60 22.80
C THR A 22 6.45 29.84 21.85
N LEU A 23 7.27 28.82 21.54
CA LEU A 23 8.37 28.95 20.58
C LEU A 23 7.89 29.46 19.23
N ASP A 24 8.50 30.54 18.76
CA ASP A 24 8.13 31.16 17.50
C ASP A 24 8.87 30.53 16.31
N VAL A 25 8.36 29.39 15.83
CA VAL A 25 8.96 28.58 14.75
C VAL A 25 8.25 28.74 13.40
N PRO A 26 8.96 28.66 12.26
CA PRO A 26 8.37 28.78 10.92
C PRO A 26 7.63 27.51 10.48
N LEU A 27 6.83 27.64 9.41
CA LEU A 27 6.28 26.49 8.69
C LEU A 27 7.36 25.79 7.87
N LEU A 28 7.18 24.49 7.62
CA LEU A 28 7.92 23.77 6.60
C LEU A 28 7.33 24.02 5.20
N PRO A 29 8.09 23.83 4.11
CA PRO A 29 7.57 23.98 2.74
C PRO A 29 6.30 23.14 2.48
N GLN A 30 6.26 21.91 2.99
CA GLN A 30 5.08 21.05 2.90
C GLN A 30 3.88 21.58 3.71
N GLY A 31 4.13 22.27 4.82
CA GLY A 31 3.09 22.93 5.61
C GLY A 31 2.52 24.15 4.90
N GLU A 32 3.37 24.92 4.20
CA GLU A 32 2.91 26.02 3.36
C GLU A 32 2.05 25.53 2.19
N GLU A 33 2.50 24.48 1.50
CA GLU A 33 1.75 23.92 0.37
C GLU A 33 0.41 23.35 0.81
N LEU A 34 0.37 22.70 1.98
CA LEU A 34 -0.89 22.27 2.58
C LEU A 34 -1.82 23.45 2.86
N ALA A 35 -1.31 24.55 3.43
CA ALA A 35 -2.10 25.74 3.70
C ALA A 35 -2.68 26.35 2.42
N ARG A 36 -1.92 26.44 1.32
CA ARG A 36 -2.45 26.93 0.03
C ARG A 36 -3.59 26.06 -0.49
N ARG A 37 -3.41 24.73 -0.46
CA ARG A 37 -4.42 23.78 -0.95
C ARG A 37 -5.70 23.84 -0.12
N VAL A 38 -5.58 23.92 1.20
CA VAL A 38 -6.74 24.09 2.09
C VAL A 38 -7.39 25.45 1.90
N GLY A 39 -6.60 26.52 1.76
CA GLY A 39 -7.11 27.87 1.52
C GLY A 39 -8.02 27.94 0.29
N ALA A 40 -7.65 27.23 -0.79
CA ALA A 40 -8.45 27.15 -2.01
C ALA A 40 -9.84 26.51 -1.82
N THR A 41 -10.06 25.74 -0.75
CA THR A 41 -11.36 25.10 -0.44
C THR A 41 -12.17 25.86 0.60
N LEU A 42 -11.57 26.82 1.31
CA LEU A 42 -12.24 27.55 2.37
C LEU A 42 -13.15 28.66 1.82
N PRO A 43 -14.25 28.97 2.51
CA PRO A 43 -15.02 30.18 2.23
C PRO A 43 -14.15 31.44 2.36
N ALA A 44 -14.44 32.44 1.54
CA ALA A 44 -13.87 33.78 1.72
C ALA A 44 -14.29 34.35 3.08
N VAL A 45 -13.38 35.10 3.71
CA VAL A 45 -13.60 35.79 5.00
C VAL A 45 -13.33 37.28 4.83
N GLU A 46 -13.98 38.09 5.65
CA GLU A 46 -13.88 39.56 5.59
C GLU A 46 -12.68 40.09 6.38
N HIS A 47 -12.26 39.35 7.42
CA HIS A 47 -11.13 39.69 8.28
C HIS A 47 -10.57 38.44 8.95
N ILE A 48 -9.31 38.50 9.40
CA ILE A 48 -8.67 37.38 10.10
C ILE A 48 -8.18 37.81 11.48
N TYR A 49 -8.53 37.04 12.51
CA TYR A 49 -7.92 37.12 13.83
C TYR A 49 -6.91 36.00 13.99
N ARG A 50 -5.74 36.28 14.54
CA ARG A 50 -4.68 35.26 14.62
C ARG A 50 -3.83 35.38 15.87
N SER A 51 -3.23 34.26 16.26
CA SER A 51 -2.18 34.20 17.28
C SER A 51 -0.94 35.03 16.87
N PRO A 52 -0.19 35.62 17.83
CA PRO A 52 1.01 36.40 17.56
C PRO A 52 2.14 35.63 16.83
N LEU A 53 2.16 34.30 16.97
CA LEU A 53 3.23 33.42 16.46
C LEU A 53 3.28 33.33 14.93
N GLN A 54 4.49 33.31 14.36
CA GLN A 54 4.80 33.37 12.94
C GLN A 54 4.15 32.25 12.13
N ARG A 55 4.05 31.03 12.68
CA ARG A 55 3.37 29.90 12.03
C ARG A 55 1.89 30.18 11.78
N CYS A 56 1.20 30.87 12.69
CA CYS A 56 -0.20 31.26 12.50
C CYS A 56 -0.31 32.40 11.49
N ARG A 57 0.57 33.40 11.58
CA ARG A 57 0.64 34.48 10.58
C ARG A 57 0.82 33.91 9.17
N ARG A 58 1.84 33.08 8.97
CA ARG A 58 2.16 32.49 7.67
C ARG A 58 1.03 31.59 7.16
N THR A 59 0.39 30.83 8.04
CA THR A 59 -0.78 30.02 7.67
C THR A 59 -1.93 30.92 7.23
N ALA A 60 -2.25 31.98 7.96
CA ALA A 60 -3.31 32.92 7.62
C ALA A 60 -3.09 33.57 6.24
N GLU A 61 -1.87 34.04 5.96
CA GLU A 61 -1.48 34.60 4.66
C GLU A 61 -1.71 33.63 3.49
N LEU A 62 -1.57 32.32 3.73
CA LEU A 62 -1.71 31.29 2.72
C LEU A 62 -3.15 30.76 2.58
N LEU A 63 -3.92 30.74 3.67
CA LEU A 63 -5.33 30.34 3.65
C LEU A 63 -6.20 31.40 2.97
N TRP A 64 -5.94 32.69 3.25
CA TRP A 64 -6.72 33.81 2.74
C TRP A 64 -5.81 34.95 2.28
N PRO A 65 -5.23 34.84 1.06
CA PRO A 65 -4.30 35.83 0.55
C PRO A 65 -4.92 37.22 0.43
N GLY A 66 -4.25 38.24 0.96
CA GLY A 66 -4.63 39.65 0.83
C GLY A 66 -5.71 40.15 1.79
N VAL A 67 -6.22 39.31 2.70
CA VAL A 67 -7.19 39.73 3.72
C VAL A 67 -6.47 40.40 4.90
N GLU A 68 -7.06 41.46 5.45
CA GLU A 68 -6.52 42.17 6.62
C GLU A 68 -6.54 41.25 7.87
N MET A 69 -5.53 41.40 8.73
CA MET A 69 -5.34 40.54 9.90
C MET A 69 -5.14 41.34 11.19
N THR A 70 -5.83 40.95 12.26
CA THR A 70 -5.61 41.47 13.63
C THR A 70 -4.93 40.42 14.50
N VAL A 71 -3.94 40.85 15.27
CA VAL A 71 -3.28 40.01 16.27
C VAL A 71 -4.12 39.96 17.53
N VAL A 72 -4.37 38.76 18.04
CA VAL A 72 -5.01 38.52 19.34
C VAL A 72 -4.06 37.67 20.16
N ASP A 73 -3.36 38.30 21.10
CA ASP A 73 -2.31 37.65 21.91
C ASP A 73 -2.84 36.45 22.68
N GLU A 74 -4.09 36.52 23.12
CA GLU A 74 -4.78 35.45 23.82
C GLU A 74 -4.99 34.17 22.99
N LEU A 75 -4.87 34.22 21.66
CA LEU A 75 -5.00 33.05 20.80
C LEU A 75 -3.70 32.23 20.68
N ARG A 76 -2.63 32.61 21.39
CA ARG A 76 -1.35 31.88 21.39
C ARG A 76 -1.48 30.45 21.94
N GLU A 77 -0.54 29.59 21.58
CA GLU A 77 -0.49 28.21 22.10
C GLU A 77 -0.19 28.21 23.60
N SER A 78 -0.44 27.06 24.23
CA SER A 78 -0.09 26.76 25.62
C SER A 78 1.41 26.96 25.88
N ASP A 79 1.75 27.58 27.00
CA ASP A 79 3.12 27.62 27.53
C ASP A 79 3.48 26.29 28.18
N PHE A 80 4.44 25.57 27.59
CA PHE A 80 4.93 24.30 28.12
C PHE A 80 6.20 24.45 28.97
N GLY A 81 6.64 25.67 29.23
CA GLY A 81 7.81 25.99 30.03
C GLY A 81 9.07 25.24 29.58
N PRO A 82 9.77 24.53 30.49
CA PRO A 82 11.05 23.87 30.21
C PRO A 82 10.95 22.64 29.28
N PHE A 83 9.73 22.22 28.91
CA PHE A 83 9.51 21.13 27.95
C PHE A 83 9.54 21.62 26.50
N GLU A 84 9.42 22.93 26.28
CA GLU A 84 9.44 23.49 24.93
C GLU A 84 10.74 23.15 24.18
N GLY A 85 10.58 22.78 22.91
CA GLY A 85 11.67 22.36 22.04
C GLY A 85 12.11 20.92 22.25
N LYS A 86 11.55 20.17 23.20
CA LYS A 86 11.92 18.77 23.47
C LYS A 86 10.79 17.81 23.12
N ASN A 87 11.13 16.58 22.77
CA ASN A 87 10.19 15.47 22.54
C ASN A 87 10.17 14.50 23.73
N HIS A 88 9.32 13.48 23.64
CA HIS A 88 9.18 12.45 24.68
C HIS A 88 10.51 11.74 25.00
N GLU A 89 11.29 11.36 23.99
CA GLU A 89 12.55 10.64 24.18
C GLU A 89 13.60 11.47 24.92
N GLU A 90 13.61 12.78 24.70
CA GLU A 90 14.51 13.71 25.38
C GLU A 90 14.04 14.04 26.81
N LEU A 91 12.74 13.87 27.11
CA LEU A 91 12.14 14.18 28.41
C LEU A 91 11.87 12.96 29.29
N LYS A 92 11.99 11.73 28.76
CA LYS A 92 11.59 10.52 29.49
C LYS A 92 12.31 10.33 30.83
N ASP A 93 13.52 10.87 30.99
CA ASP A 93 14.27 10.78 32.25
C ASP A 93 14.15 12.05 33.12
N ASP A 94 13.37 13.05 32.67
CA ASP A 94 13.13 14.30 33.40
C ASP A 94 12.11 14.07 34.54
N PRO A 95 12.47 14.35 35.81
CA PRO A 95 11.59 14.12 36.95
C PRO A 95 10.28 14.92 36.91
N LEU A 96 10.27 16.13 36.36
CA LEU A 96 9.06 16.95 36.22
C LEU A 96 8.15 16.36 35.15
N TYR A 97 8.73 15.89 34.04
CA TYR A 97 7.99 15.23 32.97
C TYR A 97 7.38 13.90 33.45
N GLN A 98 8.12 13.10 34.19
CA GLN A 98 7.62 11.85 34.79
C GLN A 98 6.50 12.11 35.80
N ALA A 99 6.63 13.14 36.64
CA ALA A 99 5.56 13.55 37.56
C ALA A 99 4.30 13.99 36.79
N TRP A 100 4.46 14.64 35.63
CA TRP A 100 3.36 15.06 34.77
C TRP A 100 2.63 13.90 34.08
N LEU A 101 3.36 12.84 33.72
CA LEU A 101 2.79 11.60 33.17
C LEU A 101 2.10 10.73 34.23
N GLY A 102 2.47 10.87 35.52
CA GLY A 102 2.19 9.95 36.62
C GLY A 102 0.73 9.64 37.00
N MET A 103 -0.26 9.94 36.17
CA MET A 103 -1.67 9.54 36.34
C MET A 103 -2.31 8.88 35.09
N GLY A 104 -1.54 8.57 34.04
CA GLY A 104 -1.99 7.79 32.87
C GLY A 104 -1.02 7.85 31.68
N ASP A 105 -1.30 7.10 30.60
CA ASP A 105 -0.45 7.05 29.39
C ASP A 105 -0.49 8.34 28.52
N ARG A 106 -1.07 9.44 29.04
CA ARG A 106 -1.23 10.72 28.34
C ARG A 106 -0.94 11.89 29.29
N PRO A 107 -0.30 12.98 28.81
CA PRO A 107 -0.02 14.14 29.65
C PRO A 107 -1.31 14.73 30.22
N ASN A 108 -1.40 14.85 31.54
CA ASN A 108 -2.54 15.47 32.19
C ASN A 108 -2.35 16.99 32.24
N PHE A 109 -2.90 17.70 31.26
CA PHE A 109 -2.79 19.17 31.19
C PHE A 109 -3.45 19.90 32.37
N ALA A 110 -4.36 19.26 33.11
CA ALA A 110 -4.89 19.82 34.36
C ALA A 110 -3.88 19.77 35.51
N ALA A 111 -2.85 18.94 35.41
CA ALA A 111 -1.77 18.77 36.40
C ALA A 111 -0.40 19.22 35.87
N MET A 112 -0.38 20.17 34.93
CA MET A 112 0.87 20.70 34.35
C MET A 112 1.78 21.27 35.47
N PRO A 113 3.00 20.74 35.67
CA PRO A 113 3.83 21.15 36.81
C PRO A 113 4.51 22.51 36.60
N VAL A 114 4.68 22.95 35.35
CA VAL A 114 5.39 24.17 34.94
C VAL A 114 4.76 24.71 33.64
N GLY A 115 4.59 26.03 33.50
CA GLY A 115 3.89 26.64 32.36
C GLY A 115 2.41 26.94 32.65
N GLU A 116 1.58 26.94 31.61
CA GLU A 116 0.13 27.20 31.73
C GLU A 116 -0.66 25.90 32.00
N SER A 117 -1.56 25.92 32.99
CA SER A 117 -2.54 24.85 33.21
C SER A 117 -3.65 24.87 32.15
N ALA A 118 -4.34 23.74 31.95
CA ALA A 118 -5.49 23.67 31.05
C ALA A 118 -6.56 24.74 31.33
N GLN A 119 -6.80 25.05 32.61
CA GLN A 119 -7.76 26.09 33.00
C GLN A 119 -7.25 27.48 32.58
N GLN A 120 -5.98 27.80 32.83
CA GLN A 120 -5.39 29.07 32.41
C GLN A 120 -5.41 29.26 30.90
N VAL A 121 -5.12 28.21 30.13
CA VAL A 121 -5.27 28.24 28.67
C VAL A 121 -6.72 28.51 28.29
N THR A 122 -7.68 27.80 28.90
CA THR A 122 -9.12 27.95 28.62
C THR A 122 -9.62 29.36 28.92
N ASP A 123 -9.23 29.94 30.06
CA ASP A 123 -9.61 31.30 30.45
C ASP A 123 -9.00 32.33 29.50
N ARG A 124 -7.72 32.16 29.15
CA ARG A 124 -7.04 33.03 28.19
C ARG A 124 -7.70 32.99 26.83
N VAL A 125 -7.91 31.82 26.24
CA VAL A 125 -8.52 31.72 24.90
C VAL A 125 -9.99 32.17 24.91
N SER A 126 -10.69 32.07 26.04
CA SER A 126 -12.03 32.66 26.22
C SER A 126 -12.00 34.18 26.04
N ILE A 127 -11.06 34.87 26.69
CA ILE A 127 -10.84 36.31 26.52
C ILE A 127 -10.50 36.63 25.05
N GLY A 128 -9.70 35.78 24.40
CA GLY A 128 -9.39 35.92 22.98
C GLY A 128 -10.64 35.86 22.09
N LEU A 129 -11.53 34.90 22.34
CA LEU A 129 -12.79 34.77 21.60
C LEU A 129 -13.72 35.97 21.84
N GLU A 130 -13.84 36.45 23.08
CA GLU A 130 -14.60 37.65 23.43
C GLU A 130 -14.09 38.89 22.68
N LYS A 131 -12.77 39.11 22.66
CA LYS A 131 -12.15 40.21 21.91
C LYS A 131 -12.41 40.11 20.42
N THR A 132 -12.27 38.91 19.85
CA THR A 132 -12.57 38.65 18.43
C THR A 132 -14.03 38.94 18.13
N ALA A 133 -14.96 38.44 18.93
CA ALA A 133 -16.39 38.64 18.75
C ALA A 133 -16.79 40.12 18.85
N ALA A 134 -16.28 40.82 19.88
CA ALA A 134 -16.54 42.23 20.10
C ALA A 134 -15.99 43.11 18.97
N ASP A 135 -14.76 42.84 18.50
CA ASP A 135 -14.18 43.59 17.39
C ASP A 135 -14.91 43.32 16.07
N ALA A 136 -15.22 42.06 15.76
CA ALA A 136 -15.93 41.68 14.55
C ALA A 136 -17.34 42.29 14.53
N ALA A 137 -18.05 42.29 15.66
CA ALA A 137 -19.35 42.92 15.79
C ALA A 137 -19.26 44.44 15.61
N ARG A 138 -18.27 45.09 16.23
CA ARG A 138 -18.01 46.53 16.10
C ARG A 138 -17.70 46.93 14.64
N ARG A 139 -16.98 46.09 13.90
CA ARG A 139 -16.61 46.31 12.50
C ARG A 139 -17.68 45.83 11.50
N GLY A 140 -18.73 45.15 11.98
CA GLY A 140 -19.83 44.67 11.15
C GLY A 140 -19.49 43.47 10.27
N PHE A 141 -18.51 42.65 10.65
CA PHE A 141 -18.14 41.46 9.89
C PHE A 141 -19.12 40.31 10.10
N GLY A 142 -19.59 39.71 9.00
CA GLY A 142 -20.45 38.54 8.99
C GLY A 142 -19.68 37.22 9.12
N ARG A 143 -18.51 37.12 8.47
CA ARG A 143 -17.65 35.92 8.50
C ARG A 143 -16.18 36.28 8.63
N VAL A 144 -15.53 35.71 9.65
CA VAL A 144 -14.10 35.96 9.93
C VAL A 144 -13.31 34.67 10.07
N GLY A 145 -12.04 34.72 9.69
CA GLY A 145 -11.08 33.64 9.92
C GLY A 145 -10.43 33.77 11.30
N VAL A 146 -10.17 32.67 11.97
CA VAL A 146 -9.41 32.63 13.23
C VAL A 146 -8.29 31.62 13.10
N VAL A 147 -7.02 32.04 13.12
CA VAL A 147 -5.86 31.13 12.98
C VAL A 147 -5.10 31.01 14.29
N SER A 148 -5.11 29.80 14.86
CA SER A 148 -4.53 29.47 16.17
C SER A 148 -3.83 28.10 16.13
N HIS A 149 -3.79 27.39 17.25
CA HIS A 149 -3.01 26.18 17.48
C HIS A 149 -3.88 25.05 18.00
N GLY A 150 -3.32 23.83 18.05
CA GLY A 150 -4.06 22.65 18.46
C GLY A 150 -4.59 22.77 19.88
N GLY A 151 -3.73 23.10 20.86
CA GLY A 151 -4.13 23.20 22.26
C GLY A 151 -5.16 24.30 22.50
N ALA A 152 -4.89 25.49 21.96
CA ALA A 152 -5.79 26.64 22.07
C ALA A 152 -7.20 26.37 21.49
N LEU A 153 -7.30 25.74 20.31
CA LEU A 153 -8.60 25.41 19.71
C LEU A 153 -9.33 24.31 20.48
N MET A 154 -8.62 23.28 20.94
CA MET A 154 -9.20 22.23 21.79
C MET A 154 -9.77 22.81 23.08
N ALA A 155 -9.03 23.70 23.76
CA ALA A 155 -9.49 24.36 24.98
C ALA A 155 -10.76 25.18 24.76
N LEU A 156 -10.78 25.97 23.68
CA LEU A 156 -11.93 26.80 23.32
C LEU A 156 -13.18 25.95 23.03
N LEU A 157 -13.02 24.93 22.20
CA LEU A 157 -14.14 24.09 21.74
C LEU A 157 -14.64 23.14 22.83
N ALA A 158 -13.77 22.67 23.73
CA ALA A 158 -14.19 21.89 24.88
C ALA A 158 -15.17 22.67 25.78
N LYS A 159 -15.02 24.00 25.86
CA LYS A 159 -15.89 24.86 26.67
C LYS A 159 -17.14 25.32 25.91
N TYR A 160 -16.98 25.77 24.66
CA TYR A 160 -18.04 26.46 23.92
C TYR A 160 -18.61 25.68 22.73
N GLY A 161 -17.95 24.61 22.29
CA GLY A 161 -18.31 23.87 21.08
C GLY A 161 -19.58 23.02 21.23
N ARG A 162 -20.38 22.96 20.16
CA ARG A 162 -21.56 22.09 20.03
C ARG A 162 -21.52 21.28 18.73
N PRO A 163 -21.83 19.96 18.75
CA PRO A 163 -22.19 19.15 19.92
C PRO A 163 -21.03 19.02 20.92
N GLU A 164 -21.34 18.78 22.20
CA GLU A 164 -20.32 18.66 23.25
C GLU A 164 -19.35 17.50 22.98
N ARG A 165 -18.05 17.76 23.15
CA ARG A 165 -16.98 16.76 23.11
C ARG A 165 -15.96 17.08 24.19
N ASP A 166 -15.22 16.07 24.60
CA ASP A 166 -14.07 16.26 25.47
C ASP A 166 -12.93 17.02 24.75
N TYR A 167 -11.93 17.44 25.52
CA TYR A 167 -10.80 18.24 25.02
C TYR A 167 -10.12 17.61 23.79
N TYR A 168 -9.86 16.30 23.82
CA TYR A 168 -9.18 15.61 22.72
C TYR A 168 -10.12 15.27 21.55
N GLY A 169 -11.43 15.22 21.76
CA GLY A 169 -12.43 15.09 20.70
C GLY A 169 -12.50 16.29 19.75
N TRP A 170 -11.85 17.40 20.13
CA TRP A 170 -11.67 18.60 19.29
C TRP A 170 -10.30 18.68 18.60
N MET A 171 -9.46 17.66 18.74
CA MET A 171 -8.15 17.65 18.12
C MET A 171 -8.27 17.68 16.59
N CYS A 172 -7.61 18.65 15.96
CA CYS A 172 -7.55 18.77 14.50
C CYS A 172 -6.09 18.70 14.00
N PRO A 173 -5.84 18.18 12.78
CA PRO A 173 -4.51 18.14 12.20
C PRO A 173 -4.00 19.54 11.81
N ASN A 174 -2.73 19.66 11.42
CA ASN A 174 -2.22 20.91 10.84
C ASN A 174 -3.04 21.32 9.60
N CYS A 175 -3.33 22.62 9.46
CA CYS A 175 -4.30 23.15 8.48
C CYS A 175 -5.72 22.55 8.59
N GLY A 176 -6.03 21.81 9.65
CA GLY A 176 -7.39 21.42 9.99
C GLY A 176 -8.09 22.50 10.82
N GLY A 177 -9.39 22.34 11.04
CA GLY A 177 -10.20 23.37 11.68
C GLY A 177 -11.70 23.10 11.65
N PHE A 178 -12.47 24.15 11.93
CA PHE A 178 -13.92 24.08 12.09
C PHE A 178 -14.58 25.35 11.52
N ARG A 179 -15.69 25.18 10.82
CA ARG A 179 -16.63 26.26 10.54
C ARG A 179 -17.70 26.25 11.60
N ALA A 180 -17.91 27.36 12.27
CA ALA A 180 -18.85 27.47 13.38
C ALA A 180 -19.69 28.73 13.30
N GLU A 181 -20.94 28.64 13.74
CA GLU A 181 -21.74 29.81 14.06
C GLU A 181 -21.52 30.20 15.52
N LEU A 182 -21.10 31.44 15.76
CA LEU A 182 -20.94 32.02 17.08
C LEU A 182 -22.22 32.71 17.53
N ASN A 183 -22.71 32.31 18.70
CA ASN A 183 -23.69 33.07 19.48
C ASN A 183 -22.96 34.16 20.30
N PRO A 184 -23.19 35.46 20.03
CA PRO A 184 -22.42 36.54 20.65
C PRO A 184 -22.72 36.74 22.15
N ASP A 185 -23.89 36.29 22.64
CA ASP A 185 -24.29 36.49 24.03
C ASP A 185 -23.74 35.40 24.96
N THR A 186 -23.58 34.19 24.44
CA THR A 186 -23.16 33.00 25.21
C THR A 186 -21.77 32.49 24.84
N LEU A 187 -21.22 32.99 23.74
CA LEU A 187 -20.01 32.50 23.06
C LEU A 187 -20.11 31.06 22.55
N GLU A 188 -21.31 30.45 22.55
CA GLU A 188 -21.51 29.11 22.03
C GLU A 188 -21.12 29.03 20.54
N LEU A 189 -20.37 27.98 20.18
CA LEU A 189 -19.85 27.71 18.84
C LEU A 189 -20.55 26.47 18.28
N THR A 190 -21.58 26.68 17.47
CA THR A 190 -22.29 25.60 16.79
C THR A 190 -21.51 25.17 15.56
N ILE A 191 -20.97 23.95 15.56
CA ILE A 191 -20.13 23.46 14.47
C ILE A 191 -20.99 23.09 13.26
N LEU A 192 -20.67 23.72 12.13
CA LEU A 192 -21.33 23.53 10.85
C LEU A 192 -20.55 22.58 9.94
N GLU A 193 -19.22 22.61 10.02
CA GLU A 193 -18.33 21.80 9.18
C GLU A 193 -16.98 21.59 9.86
N GLU A 194 -16.34 20.46 9.60
CA GLU A 194 -14.98 20.14 10.05
C GLU A 194 -14.02 20.08 8.87
N TYR A 195 -12.92 20.82 8.95
CA TYR A 195 -11.83 20.78 7.98
C TYR A 195 -10.74 19.85 8.49
N ARG A 196 -10.51 18.74 7.78
CA ARG A 196 -9.50 17.76 8.17
C ARG A 196 -8.10 18.02 7.60
N GLY A 197 -7.80 19.25 7.17
CA GLY A 197 -6.44 19.64 6.78
C GLY A 197 -5.85 18.86 5.60
N GLY A 198 -6.56 18.85 4.47
CA GLY A 198 -6.13 18.15 3.24
C GLY A 198 -6.66 16.73 3.09
N GLU A 199 -7.38 16.18 4.08
CA GLU A 199 -8.04 14.87 4.01
C GLU A 199 -9.38 14.88 3.24
N GLY A 200 -9.50 15.72 2.21
CA GLY A 200 -10.47 15.47 1.13
C GLY A 200 -9.98 14.40 0.15
N ALA A 201 -8.66 14.14 0.14
CA ALA A 201 -8.05 13.00 -0.51
C ALA A 201 -7.84 11.92 0.56
N MET A 202 -8.37 10.71 0.34
CA MET A 202 -7.97 9.55 1.15
C MET A 202 -6.44 9.48 1.20
N SER A 203 -5.88 9.08 2.35
CA SER A 203 -4.43 8.93 2.47
C SER A 203 -3.91 8.05 1.33
N TRP A 204 -2.71 8.35 0.82
CA TRP A 204 -2.12 7.60 -0.30
C TRP A 204 -2.19 6.08 -0.06
N GLY A 205 -1.97 5.63 1.18
CA GLY A 205 -2.12 4.22 1.56
C GLY A 205 -3.54 3.67 1.40
N VAL A 206 -4.57 4.40 1.83
CA VAL A 206 -5.97 3.95 1.66
C VAL A 206 -6.38 3.93 0.19
N SER A 207 -6.04 4.97 -0.58
CA SER A 207 -6.34 5.03 -2.02
C SER A 207 -5.69 3.89 -2.78
N HIS A 208 -4.41 3.64 -2.51
CA HIS A 208 -3.64 2.57 -3.13
C HIS A 208 -4.22 1.18 -2.82
N LEU A 209 -4.52 0.90 -1.54
CA LEU A 209 -5.09 -0.39 -1.15
C LEU A 209 -6.49 -0.61 -1.73
N LEU A 210 -7.32 0.43 -1.82
CA LEU A 210 -8.60 0.32 -2.53
C LEU A 210 -8.42 0.07 -4.03
N ALA A 211 -7.40 0.66 -4.67
CA ALA A 211 -7.09 0.39 -6.08
C ALA A 211 -6.65 -1.06 -6.27
N LEU A 212 -5.81 -1.60 -5.37
CA LEU A 212 -5.45 -3.03 -5.35
C LEU A 212 -6.67 -3.93 -5.18
N LEU A 213 -7.53 -3.65 -4.19
CA LEU A 213 -8.76 -4.42 -3.97
C LEU A 213 -9.67 -4.40 -5.21
N THR A 214 -9.82 -3.23 -5.83
CA THR A 214 -10.60 -3.06 -7.05
C THR A 214 -9.98 -3.85 -8.21
N GLY A 215 -8.67 -3.76 -8.41
CA GLY A 215 -7.94 -4.50 -9.44
C GLY A 215 -8.04 -6.02 -9.26
N PHE A 216 -7.96 -6.51 -8.03
CA PHE A 216 -8.15 -7.93 -7.72
C PHE A 216 -9.58 -8.40 -8.03
N CYS A 217 -10.60 -7.61 -7.67
CA CYS A 217 -11.99 -7.91 -8.03
C CYS A 217 -12.19 -7.92 -9.56
N LEU A 218 -11.55 -7.00 -10.29
CA LEU A 218 -11.58 -6.98 -11.75
C LEU A 218 -10.91 -8.22 -12.36
N ASP A 219 -9.78 -8.70 -11.82
CA ASP A 219 -9.14 -9.95 -12.26
C ASP A 219 -10.10 -11.12 -12.12
N LEU A 220 -10.73 -11.28 -10.94
CA LEU A 220 -11.70 -12.36 -10.71
C LEU A 220 -12.91 -12.31 -11.65
N LEU A 221 -13.37 -11.12 -12.02
CA LEU A 221 -14.56 -10.93 -12.86
C LEU A 221 -14.25 -11.05 -14.36
N LEU A 222 -13.12 -10.51 -14.82
CA LEU A 222 -12.83 -10.30 -16.24
C LEU A 222 -11.74 -11.23 -16.79
N GLY A 223 -10.83 -11.74 -15.95
CA GLY A 223 -9.65 -12.48 -16.40
C GLY A 223 -8.70 -11.64 -17.27
N ASP A 224 -7.88 -12.27 -18.12
CA ASP A 224 -7.05 -11.56 -19.11
C ASP A 224 -7.73 -11.55 -20.50
N PRO A 225 -8.32 -10.44 -20.96
CA PRO A 225 -8.88 -10.35 -22.30
C PRO A 225 -7.76 -10.34 -23.34
N HIS A 226 -7.65 -11.41 -24.13
CA HIS A 226 -6.58 -11.57 -25.12
C HIS A 226 -6.46 -10.42 -26.14
N TRP A 227 -7.55 -9.70 -26.42
CA TRP A 227 -7.60 -8.58 -27.36
C TRP A 227 -7.04 -7.26 -26.82
N ALA A 228 -6.91 -7.11 -25.50
CA ALA A 228 -6.51 -5.86 -24.88
C ALA A 228 -4.96 -5.70 -24.88
N PRO A 229 -4.44 -4.46 -24.98
CA PRO A 229 -3.04 -4.19 -24.70
C PRO A 229 -2.69 -4.60 -23.27
N HIS A 230 -1.60 -5.36 -23.12
CA HIS A 230 -1.21 -5.91 -21.81
C HIS A 230 0.21 -5.47 -21.43
N PRO A 231 0.42 -4.85 -20.25
CA PRO A 231 1.71 -4.30 -19.85
C PRO A 231 2.81 -5.37 -19.80
N VAL A 232 2.50 -6.55 -19.26
CA VAL A 232 3.45 -7.68 -19.21
C VAL A 232 3.89 -8.14 -20.61
N ARG A 233 3.01 -8.11 -21.62
CA ARG A 233 3.38 -8.43 -23.02
C ARG A 233 4.31 -7.35 -23.58
N ALA A 234 4.06 -6.08 -23.27
CA ALA A 234 4.96 -4.99 -23.65
C ALA A 234 6.35 -5.13 -23.00
N VAL A 235 6.42 -5.58 -21.74
CA VAL A 235 7.69 -5.92 -21.08
C VAL A 235 8.39 -7.07 -21.81
N GLY A 236 7.67 -8.11 -22.21
CA GLY A 236 8.26 -9.20 -23.02
C GLY A 236 8.84 -8.71 -24.35
N VAL A 237 8.15 -7.79 -25.05
CA VAL A 237 8.67 -7.16 -26.27
C VAL A 237 9.93 -6.34 -25.98
N LEU A 238 9.94 -5.57 -24.88
CA LEU A 238 11.11 -4.82 -24.44
C LEU A 238 12.29 -5.75 -24.16
N ILE A 239 12.10 -6.85 -23.44
CA ILE A 239 13.14 -7.85 -23.15
C ILE A 239 13.72 -8.40 -24.44
N ALA A 240 12.87 -8.79 -25.40
CA ALA A 240 13.33 -9.33 -26.68
C ALA A 240 14.13 -8.31 -27.52
N ALA A 241 13.73 -7.03 -27.48
CA ALA A 241 14.47 -5.95 -28.14
C ALA A 241 15.81 -5.66 -27.46
N LEU A 242 15.82 -5.57 -26.13
CA LEU A 242 17.02 -5.33 -25.33
C LEU A 242 18.00 -6.51 -25.42
N GLU A 243 17.54 -7.77 -25.41
CA GLU A 243 18.40 -8.94 -25.60
C GLU A 243 19.18 -8.81 -26.93
N LYS A 244 18.48 -8.51 -28.03
CA LYS A 244 19.10 -8.36 -29.35
C LYS A 244 20.10 -7.20 -29.38
N LEU A 245 19.78 -6.07 -28.75
CA LEU A 245 20.64 -4.90 -28.70
C LEU A 245 21.89 -5.15 -27.85
N LEU A 246 21.70 -5.63 -26.62
CA LEU A 246 22.79 -5.82 -25.66
C LEU A 246 23.76 -6.92 -26.13
N ARG A 247 23.27 -7.99 -26.76
CA ARG A 247 24.14 -9.00 -27.38
C ARG A 247 24.96 -8.49 -28.57
N ARG A 248 24.61 -7.34 -29.15
CA ARG A 248 25.43 -6.66 -30.18
C ARG A 248 26.46 -5.72 -29.57
N LEU A 249 26.13 -5.11 -28.43
CA LEU A 249 26.98 -4.11 -27.77
C LEU A 249 28.05 -4.74 -26.87
N PHE A 250 27.74 -5.88 -26.24
CA PHE A 250 28.65 -6.57 -25.33
C PHE A 250 29.38 -7.72 -26.03
N PRO A 251 30.65 -7.99 -25.66
CA PRO A 251 31.41 -9.08 -26.26
C PRO A 251 30.84 -10.45 -25.89
N LYS A 252 30.95 -11.43 -26.80
CA LYS A 252 30.53 -12.84 -26.60
C LYS A 252 31.46 -13.64 -25.67
N SER A 253 31.95 -12.99 -24.61
CA SER A 253 32.72 -13.64 -23.54
C SER A 253 31.82 -13.85 -22.33
N PRO A 254 32.14 -14.79 -21.42
CA PRO A 254 31.37 -14.97 -20.18
C PRO A 254 31.18 -13.67 -19.39
N GLY A 255 32.21 -12.82 -19.32
CA GLY A 255 32.13 -11.51 -18.67
C GLY A 255 31.24 -10.51 -19.41
N GLY A 256 31.31 -10.46 -20.74
CA GLY A 256 30.46 -9.61 -21.56
C GLY A 256 28.99 -10.01 -21.51
N GLU A 257 28.70 -11.31 -21.54
CA GLU A 257 27.34 -11.85 -21.38
C GLU A 257 26.77 -11.55 -19.99
N LEU A 258 27.56 -11.66 -18.92
CA LEU A 258 27.14 -11.27 -17.56
C LEU A 258 26.84 -9.77 -17.47
N ALA A 259 27.68 -8.91 -18.04
CA ALA A 259 27.47 -7.47 -18.05
C ALA A 259 26.25 -7.07 -18.89
N GLY A 260 26.06 -7.68 -20.06
CA GLY A 260 24.87 -7.50 -20.89
C GLY A 260 23.60 -7.96 -20.19
N GLY A 261 23.64 -9.09 -19.47
CA GLY A 261 22.55 -9.56 -18.62
C GLY A 261 22.21 -8.62 -17.47
N ALA A 262 23.21 -8.06 -16.80
CA ALA A 262 22.99 -7.07 -15.75
C ALA A 262 22.37 -5.77 -16.29
N ALA A 263 22.82 -5.31 -17.46
CA ALA A 263 22.22 -4.16 -18.16
C ALA A 263 20.77 -4.43 -18.57
N LEU A 264 20.46 -5.65 -19.04
CA LEU A 264 19.08 -6.07 -19.35
C LEU A 264 18.19 -5.92 -18.12
N VAL A 265 18.64 -6.44 -16.97
CA VAL A 265 17.89 -6.34 -15.70
C VAL A 265 17.65 -4.90 -15.30
N ALA A 266 18.69 -4.06 -15.31
CA ALA A 266 18.58 -2.66 -14.91
C ALA A 266 17.58 -1.89 -15.80
N LEU A 267 17.66 -2.04 -17.12
CA LEU A 267 16.79 -1.35 -18.07
C LEU A 267 15.34 -1.87 -18.01
N THR A 268 15.17 -3.18 -17.91
CA THR A 268 13.84 -3.81 -17.87
C THR A 268 13.11 -3.53 -16.55
N ILE A 269 13.82 -3.24 -15.47
CA ILE A 269 13.21 -2.75 -14.23
C ILE A 269 12.92 -1.26 -14.34
N ALA A 270 13.90 -0.46 -14.74
CA ALA A 270 13.80 1.00 -14.72
C ALA A 270 12.72 1.54 -15.67
N ILE A 271 12.64 1.01 -16.90
CA ILE A 271 11.74 1.55 -17.94
C ILE A 271 10.26 1.31 -17.56
N PRO A 272 9.77 0.07 -17.35
CA PRO A 272 8.35 -0.16 -17.07
C PRO A 272 7.93 0.41 -15.72
N THR A 273 8.77 0.28 -14.68
CA THR A 273 8.50 0.84 -13.35
C THR A 273 8.43 2.36 -13.38
N GLY A 274 9.41 3.00 -14.04
CA GLY A 274 9.47 4.46 -14.19
C GLY A 274 8.29 5.00 -14.99
N LEU A 275 7.95 4.36 -16.12
CA LEU A 275 6.77 4.73 -16.92
C LEU A 275 5.48 4.58 -16.12
N THR A 276 5.35 3.53 -15.30
CA THR A 276 4.19 3.32 -14.43
C THR A 276 4.09 4.42 -13.38
N ALA A 277 5.21 4.77 -12.72
CA ALA A 277 5.24 5.85 -11.75
C ALA A 277 4.93 7.22 -12.38
N LEU A 278 5.49 7.52 -13.55
CA LEU A 278 5.23 8.76 -14.29
C LEU A 278 3.77 8.85 -14.75
N LEU A 279 3.18 7.74 -15.20
CA LEU A 279 1.76 7.67 -15.57
C LEU A 279 0.87 8.02 -14.37
N LEU A 280 1.08 7.36 -13.22
CA LEU A 280 0.29 7.63 -12.02
C LEU A 280 0.49 9.04 -11.48
N TRP A 281 1.73 9.54 -11.49
CA TRP A 281 2.02 10.92 -11.11
C TRP A 281 1.30 11.91 -12.02
N GLY A 282 1.38 11.73 -13.35
CA GLY A 282 0.69 12.56 -14.32
C GLY A 282 -0.84 12.51 -14.19
N CYS A 283 -1.42 11.32 -13.98
CA CYS A 283 -2.84 11.17 -13.67
C CYS A 283 -3.20 11.90 -12.37
N GLY A 284 -2.36 11.83 -11.35
CA GLY A 284 -2.56 12.50 -10.06
C GLY A 284 -2.50 14.02 -10.14
N LEU A 285 -1.72 14.58 -11.06
CA LEU A 285 -1.73 16.02 -11.35
C LEU A 285 -3.06 16.50 -11.95
N LEU A 286 -3.77 15.62 -12.67
CA LEU A 286 -5.06 15.94 -13.31
C LEU A 286 -6.24 15.67 -12.36
N SER A 287 -6.27 14.50 -11.72
CA SER A 287 -7.32 14.11 -10.79
C SER A 287 -6.91 12.90 -9.95
N PRO A 288 -7.11 12.93 -8.62
CA PRO A 288 -6.91 11.76 -7.76
C PRO A 288 -7.73 10.54 -8.21
N TRP A 289 -8.93 10.74 -8.75
CA TRP A 289 -9.78 9.67 -9.26
C TRP A 289 -9.22 9.04 -10.54
N LEU A 290 -8.55 9.84 -11.36
CA LEU A 290 -7.89 9.33 -12.56
C LEU A 290 -6.67 8.48 -12.18
N ALA A 291 -5.88 8.93 -11.21
CA ALA A 291 -4.76 8.15 -10.67
C ALA A 291 -5.25 6.83 -10.05
N PHE A 292 -6.33 6.87 -9.26
CA PHE A 292 -6.97 5.68 -8.70
C PHE A 292 -7.43 4.71 -9.79
N ALA A 293 -8.13 5.19 -10.82
CA ALA A 293 -8.60 4.35 -11.91
C ALA A 293 -7.45 3.72 -12.71
N ALA A 294 -6.41 4.50 -13.01
CA ALA A 294 -5.21 4.00 -13.69
C ALA A 294 -4.50 2.94 -12.85
N GLU A 295 -4.34 3.17 -11.55
CA GLU A 295 -3.72 2.21 -10.63
C GLU A 295 -4.56 0.93 -10.51
N ALA A 296 -5.88 1.03 -10.37
CA ALA A 296 -6.76 -0.14 -10.30
C ALA A 296 -6.68 -1.01 -11.57
N LEU A 297 -6.63 -0.37 -12.75
CA LEU A 297 -6.45 -1.07 -14.02
C LEU A 297 -5.07 -1.75 -14.12
N LEU A 298 -4.02 -1.12 -13.63
CA LEU A 298 -2.69 -1.73 -13.59
C LEU A 298 -2.64 -2.90 -12.60
N CYS A 299 -3.21 -2.76 -11.40
CA CYS A 299 -3.33 -3.84 -10.42
C CYS A 299 -4.03 -5.06 -11.03
N TYR A 300 -5.15 -4.83 -11.72
CA TYR A 300 -5.88 -5.85 -12.48
C TYR A 300 -4.99 -6.59 -13.48
N GLN A 301 -4.26 -5.87 -14.33
CA GLN A 301 -3.41 -6.47 -15.37
C GLN A 301 -2.12 -7.13 -14.86
N LEU A 302 -1.74 -6.88 -13.60
CA LEU A 302 -0.53 -7.46 -13.00
C LEU A 302 -0.82 -8.76 -12.23
N LEU A 303 -2.08 -8.97 -11.82
CA LEU A 303 -2.58 -10.19 -11.19
C LEU A 303 -3.03 -11.20 -12.24
N ALA A 304 -2.99 -12.49 -11.91
CA ALA A 304 -3.30 -13.58 -12.84
C ALA A 304 -4.12 -14.71 -12.21
N ALA A 305 -4.94 -14.43 -11.18
CA ALA A 305 -5.64 -15.50 -10.47
C ALA A 305 -6.72 -16.14 -11.35
N LYS A 306 -7.48 -15.32 -12.09
CA LYS A 306 -8.53 -15.81 -12.99
C LYS A 306 -7.97 -16.42 -14.27
N SER A 307 -6.97 -15.79 -14.88
CA SER A 307 -6.33 -16.34 -16.08
C SER A 307 -5.65 -17.68 -15.82
N LEU A 308 -4.95 -17.85 -14.69
CA LEU A 308 -4.37 -19.14 -14.30
C LEU A 308 -5.43 -20.24 -14.15
N ARG A 309 -6.59 -19.88 -13.59
CA ARG A 309 -7.73 -20.79 -13.50
C ARG A 309 -8.29 -21.13 -14.87
N ASP A 310 -8.52 -20.14 -15.72
CA ASP A 310 -9.15 -20.34 -17.03
C ASP A 310 -8.29 -21.19 -17.96
N GLU A 311 -6.97 -20.95 -17.99
CA GLU A 311 -6.06 -21.74 -18.82
C GLU A 311 -5.93 -23.19 -18.33
N SER A 312 -5.97 -23.41 -17.00
CA SER A 312 -5.96 -24.78 -16.46
C SER A 312 -7.31 -25.49 -16.66
N ASP A 313 -8.43 -24.78 -16.59
CA ASP A 313 -9.76 -25.34 -16.86
C ASP A 313 -9.91 -25.79 -18.34
N LYS A 314 -9.23 -25.15 -19.30
CA LYS A 314 -9.15 -25.65 -20.69
C LYS A 314 -8.51 -27.05 -20.78
N VAL A 315 -7.49 -27.32 -19.97
CA VAL A 315 -6.87 -28.66 -19.88
C VAL A 315 -7.87 -29.66 -19.30
N TYR A 316 -8.59 -29.28 -18.25
CA TYR A 316 -9.63 -30.12 -17.66
C TYR A 316 -10.73 -30.48 -18.65
N GLU A 317 -11.28 -29.50 -19.39
CA GLU A 317 -12.36 -29.76 -20.34
C GLU A 317 -11.90 -30.67 -21.50
N ALA A 318 -10.66 -30.53 -21.97
CA ALA A 318 -10.09 -31.43 -22.98
C ALA A 318 -9.93 -32.86 -22.45
N LEU A 319 -9.41 -33.04 -21.23
CA LEU A 319 -9.29 -34.37 -20.60
C LEU A 319 -10.66 -35.01 -20.35
N LYS A 320 -11.63 -34.22 -19.88
CA LYS A 320 -13.02 -34.68 -19.65
C LYS A 320 -13.71 -35.11 -20.95
N ALA A 321 -13.38 -34.46 -22.06
CA ALA A 321 -13.86 -34.84 -23.38
C ALA A 321 -13.15 -36.06 -23.99
N GLY A 322 -12.11 -36.59 -23.33
CA GLY A 322 -11.27 -37.68 -23.86
C GLY A 322 -10.33 -37.25 -24.99
N ASP A 323 -10.10 -35.95 -25.17
CA ASP A 323 -9.22 -35.39 -26.20
C ASP A 323 -7.80 -35.21 -25.64
N LEU A 324 -7.04 -36.29 -25.56
CA LEU A 324 -5.65 -36.24 -25.09
C LEU A 324 -4.74 -35.35 -25.97
N PRO A 325 -4.80 -35.37 -27.31
CA PRO A 325 -4.07 -34.42 -28.14
C PRO A 325 -4.40 -32.95 -27.82
N GLY A 326 -5.68 -32.61 -27.70
CA GLY A 326 -6.13 -31.28 -27.29
C GLY A 326 -5.66 -30.91 -25.88
N ALA A 327 -5.70 -31.85 -24.93
CA ALA A 327 -5.23 -31.64 -23.57
C ALA A 327 -3.71 -31.41 -23.51
N ARG A 328 -2.91 -32.16 -24.29
CA ARG A 328 -1.46 -31.96 -24.44
C ARG A 328 -1.13 -30.58 -25.00
N HIS A 329 -1.91 -30.14 -25.99
CA HIS A 329 -1.76 -28.80 -26.56
C HIS A 329 -2.12 -27.72 -25.52
N ALA A 330 -3.27 -27.85 -24.85
CA ALA A 330 -3.69 -26.91 -23.81
C ALA A 330 -2.66 -26.81 -22.68
N VAL A 331 -2.15 -27.94 -22.16
CA VAL A 331 -1.14 -27.89 -21.09
C VAL A 331 0.19 -27.32 -21.58
N SER A 332 0.55 -27.51 -22.87
CA SER A 332 1.78 -26.93 -23.44
C SER A 332 1.80 -25.40 -23.43
N MET A 333 0.62 -24.76 -23.39
CA MET A 333 0.51 -23.30 -23.30
C MET A 333 0.82 -22.75 -21.91
N ILE A 334 0.86 -23.62 -20.88
CA ILE A 334 1.05 -23.24 -19.48
C ILE A 334 2.23 -23.96 -18.78
N VAL A 335 2.98 -24.79 -19.49
CA VAL A 335 4.19 -25.45 -18.95
C VAL A 335 5.41 -25.19 -19.82
N GLY A 336 6.58 -25.11 -19.19
CA GLY A 336 7.86 -25.01 -19.89
C GLY A 336 8.53 -26.36 -20.24
N ARG A 337 7.79 -27.47 -20.22
CA ARG A 337 8.30 -28.85 -20.46
C ARG A 337 7.70 -29.46 -21.71
N ASP A 338 8.30 -30.55 -22.20
CA ASP A 338 7.79 -31.28 -23.35
C ASP A 338 6.51 -32.04 -22.96
N THR A 339 5.42 -31.86 -23.73
CA THR A 339 4.09 -32.43 -23.39
C THR A 339 3.65 -33.58 -24.29
N GLU A 340 4.31 -33.79 -25.43
CA GLU A 340 3.90 -34.77 -26.45
C GLU A 340 3.84 -36.22 -25.93
N ARG A 341 4.62 -36.53 -24.88
CA ARG A 341 4.73 -37.87 -24.29
C ARG A 341 3.87 -38.08 -23.05
N LEU A 342 3.16 -37.05 -22.59
CA LEU A 342 2.36 -37.14 -21.35
C LEU A 342 1.10 -37.97 -21.60
N ASP A 343 0.83 -38.94 -20.74
CA ASP A 343 -0.47 -39.59 -20.64
C ASP A 343 -1.48 -38.67 -19.93
N GLU A 344 -2.73 -39.11 -19.78
CA GLU A 344 -3.79 -38.30 -19.14
C GLU A 344 -3.41 -37.87 -17.72
N ALA A 345 -2.85 -38.78 -16.93
CA ALA A 345 -2.37 -38.50 -15.57
C ALA A 345 -1.21 -37.50 -15.58
N GLY A 346 -0.26 -37.65 -16.51
CA GLY A 346 0.85 -36.72 -16.70
C GLY A 346 0.39 -35.31 -17.11
N VAL A 347 -0.62 -35.20 -17.97
CA VAL A 347 -1.22 -33.91 -18.34
C VAL A 347 -1.94 -33.27 -17.16
N ALA A 348 -2.76 -34.04 -16.41
CA ALA A 348 -3.45 -33.54 -15.23
C ALA A 348 -2.47 -33.09 -14.14
N LYS A 349 -1.46 -33.92 -13.87
CA LYS A 349 -0.35 -33.61 -12.95
C LYS A 349 0.37 -32.34 -13.36
N ALA A 350 0.63 -32.18 -14.66
CA ALA A 350 1.32 -31.01 -15.16
C ALA A 350 0.52 -29.72 -14.98
N ALA A 351 -0.79 -29.76 -15.19
CA ALA A 351 -1.67 -28.62 -14.93
C ALA A 351 -1.77 -28.30 -13.42
N VAL A 352 -1.86 -29.30 -12.55
CA VAL A 352 -1.88 -29.11 -11.09
C VAL A 352 -0.58 -28.47 -10.59
N GLU A 353 0.56 -28.93 -11.09
CA GLU A 353 1.88 -28.34 -10.79
C GLU A 353 1.93 -26.88 -11.23
N THR A 354 1.50 -26.56 -12.45
CA THR A 354 1.43 -25.17 -12.93
C THR A 354 0.56 -24.30 -12.02
N VAL A 355 -0.64 -24.75 -11.65
CA VAL A 355 -1.54 -23.98 -10.78
C VAL A 355 -0.90 -23.75 -9.41
N ALA A 356 -0.25 -24.76 -8.83
CA ALA A 356 0.38 -24.65 -7.53
C ALA A 356 1.60 -23.71 -7.57
N GLU A 357 2.52 -23.88 -8.53
CA GLU A 357 3.72 -23.05 -8.67
C GLU A 357 3.33 -21.59 -8.95
N ASN A 358 2.50 -21.35 -9.97
CA ASN A 358 2.12 -19.99 -10.39
C ASN A 358 1.14 -19.31 -9.43
N ALA A 359 0.58 -20.01 -8.43
CA ALA A 359 -0.11 -19.33 -7.34
C ALA A 359 0.84 -18.35 -6.63
N SER A 360 2.08 -18.77 -6.36
CA SER A 360 3.11 -17.91 -5.78
C SER A 360 3.41 -16.74 -6.71
N ASP A 361 3.85 -17.04 -7.93
CA ASP A 361 4.53 -16.05 -8.79
C ASP A 361 3.54 -15.18 -9.59
N GLY A 362 2.38 -15.75 -9.94
CA GLY A 362 1.34 -15.08 -10.70
C GLY A 362 0.35 -14.29 -9.85
N VAL A 363 0.23 -14.60 -8.55
CA VAL A 363 -0.82 -14.03 -7.68
C VAL A 363 -0.26 -13.48 -6.37
N ILE A 364 0.33 -14.33 -5.52
CA ILE A 364 0.68 -13.93 -4.15
C ILE A 364 1.83 -12.93 -4.12
N ALA A 365 2.91 -13.18 -4.88
CA ALA A 365 4.03 -12.26 -4.96
C ALA A 365 3.64 -10.91 -5.59
N PRO A 366 2.98 -10.84 -6.76
CA PRO A 366 2.46 -9.59 -7.28
C PRO A 366 1.58 -8.84 -6.28
N LEU A 367 0.68 -9.52 -5.58
CA LEU A 367 -0.20 -8.91 -4.58
C LEU A 367 0.60 -8.26 -3.44
N ILE A 368 1.65 -8.93 -2.93
CA ILE A 368 2.53 -8.37 -1.88
C ILE A 368 3.24 -7.11 -2.39
N PHE A 369 3.85 -7.17 -3.57
CA PHE A 369 4.58 -6.02 -4.13
C PHE A 369 3.64 -4.86 -4.48
N LEU A 370 2.44 -5.16 -5.00
CA LEU A 370 1.40 -4.17 -5.20
C LEU A 370 1.05 -3.49 -3.87
N ALA A 371 0.68 -4.25 -2.84
CA ALA A 371 0.29 -3.71 -1.54
C ALA A 371 1.37 -2.84 -0.86
N LEU A 372 2.65 -3.15 -1.09
CA LEU A 372 3.77 -2.44 -0.48
C LEU A 372 4.09 -1.11 -1.17
N GLY A 373 3.90 -1.01 -2.49
CA GLY A 373 4.48 0.08 -3.27
C GLY A 373 3.70 0.49 -4.51
N GLY A 374 2.43 0.13 -4.61
CA GLY A 374 1.63 0.50 -5.76
C GLY A 374 1.82 -0.38 -6.98
N ALA A 375 1.09 -0.01 -8.02
CA ALA A 375 1.34 -0.53 -9.37
C ALA A 375 2.82 -0.41 -9.82
N PRO A 376 3.62 0.62 -9.44
CA PRO A 376 5.04 0.65 -9.79
C PRO A 376 5.82 -0.54 -9.23
N LEU A 377 5.62 -0.89 -7.96
CA LEU A 377 6.35 -2.00 -7.35
C LEU A 377 5.82 -3.36 -7.83
N GLY A 378 4.51 -3.47 -8.12
CA GLY A 378 3.95 -4.63 -8.83
C GLY A 378 4.53 -4.80 -10.25
N MET A 379 4.71 -3.70 -10.99
CA MET A 379 5.33 -3.70 -12.32
C MET A 379 6.80 -4.13 -12.25
N LEU A 380 7.55 -3.64 -11.25
CA LEU A 380 8.92 -4.06 -11.01
C LEU A 380 9.00 -5.57 -10.84
N TYR A 381 8.15 -6.12 -9.96
CA TYR A 381 8.11 -7.56 -9.72
C TYR A 381 7.76 -8.33 -11.00
N LYS A 382 6.69 -7.96 -11.71
CA LYS A 382 6.28 -8.65 -12.94
C LYS A 382 7.35 -8.53 -14.02
N ALA A 383 8.09 -7.44 -14.09
CA ALA A 383 9.21 -7.30 -15.02
C ALA A 383 10.35 -8.28 -14.72
N VAL A 384 10.71 -8.46 -13.44
CA VAL A 384 11.70 -9.46 -13.02
C VAL A 384 11.22 -10.88 -13.34
N ASN A 385 9.98 -11.20 -12.98
CA ASN A 385 9.39 -12.52 -13.22
C ASN A 385 9.28 -12.86 -14.71
N THR A 386 8.95 -11.87 -15.54
CA THR A 386 8.91 -12.02 -17.00
C THR A 386 10.30 -12.26 -17.58
N MET A 387 11.33 -11.57 -17.07
CA MET A 387 12.71 -11.83 -17.49
C MET A 387 13.15 -13.25 -17.15
N ASP A 388 12.86 -13.76 -15.95
CA ASP A 388 13.22 -15.14 -15.60
C ASP A 388 12.55 -16.16 -16.54
N SER A 389 11.26 -15.97 -16.81
CA SER A 389 10.49 -16.83 -17.72
C SER A 389 11.00 -16.82 -19.18
N MET A 390 11.66 -15.73 -19.62
CA MET A 390 12.16 -15.57 -20.99
C MET A 390 13.64 -15.91 -21.16
N VAL A 391 14.48 -15.52 -20.20
CA VAL A 391 15.95 -15.64 -20.30
C VAL A 391 16.59 -16.38 -19.13
N GLY A 392 15.84 -16.82 -18.11
CA GLY A 392 16.37 -17.47 -16.90
C GLY A 392 16.83 -18.92 -17.06
N TYR A 393 16.70 -19.50 -18.26
CA TYR A 393 17.01 -20.91 -18.51
C TYR A 393 18.49 -21.25 -18.34
N LYS A 394 18.78 -22.42 -17.75
CA LYS A 394 20.13 -22.99 -17.70
C LYS A 394 20.43 -23.78 -18.98
N ASN A 395 20.72 -23.05 -20.06
CA ASN A 395 21.18 -23.59 -21.34
C ASN A 395 22.36 -22.78 -21.90
N ASP A 396 22.98 -23.25 -22.98
CA ASP A 396 24.18 -22.61 -23.56
C ASP A 396 23.96 -21.14 -23.95
N ARG A 397 22.72 -20.78 -24.32
CA ARG A 397 22.36 -19.42 -24.71
C ARG A 397 22.26 -18.46 -23.51
N TYR A 398 21.81 -18.94 -22.35
CA TYR A 398 21.40 -18.10 -21.23
C TYR A 398 22.20 -18.32 -19.94
N LEU A 399 23.09 -19.30 -19.88
CA LEU A 399 23.88 -19.64 -18.69
C LEU A 399 24.60 -18.44 -18.02
N TYR A 400 25.07 -17.48 -18.83
CA TYR A 400 25.70 -16.25 -18.37
C TYR A 400 24.75 -15.05 -18.47
N PHE A 401 24.16 -14.82 -19.65
CA PHE A 401 23.27 -13.68 -19.91
C PHE A 401 22.05 -13.62 -19.00
N GLY A 402 21.38 -14.75 -18.80
CA GLY A 402 20.15 -14.86 -18.01
C GLY A 402 20.37 -14.90 -16.50
N ARG A 403 21.63 -15.09 -16.06
CA ARG A 403 21.94 -15.40 -14.66
C ARG A 403 21.50 -14.30 -13.69
N ALA A 404 21.67 -13.04 -14.08
CA ALA A 404 21.28 -11.92 -13.23
C ALA A 404 19.75 -11.88 -13.04
N ALA A 405 18.98 -12.10 -14.11
CA ALA A 405 17.52 -12.15 -14.06
C ALA A 405 17.03 -13.29 -13.15
N ALA A 406 17.53 -14.52 -13.36
CA ALA A 406 17.13 -15.68 -12.57
C ALA A 406 17.47 -15.53 -11.08
N ARG A 407 18.64 -14.98 -10.76
CA ARG A 407 19.05 -14.74 -9.36
C ARG A 407 18.21 -13.66 -8.69
N LEU A 408 17.81 -12.63 -9.43
CA LEU A 408 16.98 -11.57 -8.89
C LEU A 408 15.54 -12.06 -8.69
N ASP A 409 14.98 -12.85 -9.61
CA ASP A 409 13.67 -13.47 -9.42
C ASP A 409 13.67 -14.38 -8.17
N ASP A 410 14.66 -15.29 -8.07
CA ASP A 410 14.82 -16.15 -6.89
C ASP A 410 14.85 -15.34 -5.58
N ALA A 411 15.51 -14.16 -5.59
CA ALA A 411 15.61 -13.29 -4.43
C ALA A 411 14.28 -12.57 -4.11
N LEU A 412 13.59 -12.02 -5.11
CA LEU A 412 12.32 -11.32 -4.91
C LEU A 412 11.19 -12.28 -4.53
N ASN A 413 11.22 -13.51 -5.04
CA ASN A 413 10.25 -14.56 -4.70
C ASN A 413 10.58 -15.30 -3.39
N PHE A 414 11.74 -15.07 -2.78
CA PHE A 414 12.15 -15.80 -1.58
C PHE A 414 11.14 -15.68 -0.44
N LEU A 415 10.77 -14.45 -0.06
CA LEU A 415 9.79 -14.22 0.99
C LEU A 415 8.36 -14.55 0.54
N PRO A 416 7.89 -14.07 -0.65
CA PRO A 416 6.56 -14.41 -1.16
C PRO A 416 6.27 -15.91 -1.24
N ALA A 417 7.18 -16.73 -1.77
CA ALA A 417 6.95 -18.18 -1.91
C ALA A 417 6.74 -18.88 -0.57
N ARG A 418 7.46 -18.44 0.48
CA ARG A 418 7.30 -18.97 1.85
C ARG A 418 5.93 -18.62 2.42
N ILE A 419 5.51 -17.37 2.24
CA ILE A 419 4.20 -16.89 2.67
C ILE A 419 3.12 -17.64 1.88
N ALA A 420 3.25 -17.75 0.56
CA ALA A 420 2.34 -18.46 -0.32
C ALA A 420 2.15 -19.92 0.11
N GLY A 421 3.24 -20.65 0.42
CA GLY A 421 3.12 -22.03 0.91
C GLY A 421 2.37 -22.17 2.23
N VAL A 422 2.54 -21.23 3.17
CA VAL A 422 1.77 -21.20 4.43
C VAL A 422 0.30 -20.88 4.16
N LEU A 423 0.03 -19.82 3.37
CA LEU A 423 -1.32 -19.44 2.99
C LEU A 423 -2.02 -20.54 2.20
N MET A 424 -1.28 -21.33 1.41
CA MET A 424 -1.83 -22.45 0.65
C MET A 424 -2.19 -23.65 1.53
N CYS A 425 -1.49 -23.87 2.65
CA CYS A 425 -1.93 -24.84 3.65
C CYS A 425 -3.27 -24.42 4.27
N LEU A 426 -3.44 -23.13 4.57
CA LEU A 426 -4.71 -22.57 5.06
C LEU A 426 -5.80 -22.61 3.98
N GLY A 427 -5.45 -22.27 2.74
CA GLY A 427 -6.33 -22.32 1.57
C GLY A 427 -6.82 -23.74 1.28
N GLY A 428 -5.93 -24.74 1.42
CA GLY A 428 -6.28 -26.16 1.33
C GLY A 428 -7.33 -26.56 2.36
N ALA A 429 -7.16 -26.17 3.63
CA ALA A 429 -8.13 -26.43 4.68
C ALA A 429 -9.48 -25.72 4.43
N ALA A 430 -9.43 -24.42 4.09
CA ALA A 430 -10.62 -23.61 3.86
C ALA A 430 -11.41 -24.07 2.62
N ALA A 431 -10.73 -24.63 1.62
CA ALA A 431 -11.35 -25.22 0.44
C ALA A 431 -11.91 -26.64 0.68
N GLY A 432 -11.82 -27.17 1.91
CA GLY A 432 -12.37 -28.47 2.30
C GLY A 432 -11.45 -29.67 2.08
N TYR A 433 -10.15 -29.45 1.88
CA TYR A 433 -9.15 -30.51 1.70
C TYR A 433 -8.28 -30.71 2.95
N ASP A 434 -7.33 -31.65 2.89
CA ASP A 434 -6.54 -32.06 4.04
C ASP A 434 -5.43 -31.06 4.40
N GLY A 435 -5.80 -29.97 5.09
CA GLY A 435 -4.88 -28.93 5.52
C GLY A 435 -3.80 -29.40 6.50
N LYS A 436 -4.08 -30.45 7.29
CA LYS A 436 -3.09 -31.05 8.20
C LYS A 436 -2.00 -31.75 7.39
N ASN A 437 -2.39 -32.50 6.37
CA ASN A 437 -1.46 -33.14 5.46
C ASN A 437 -0.72 -32.12 4.58
N ALA A 438 -1.39 -31.05 4.13
CA ALA A 438 -0.78 -29.92 3.45
C ALA A 438 0.39 -29.35 4.26
N TRP A 439 0.18 -29.07 5.55
CA TRP A 439 1.23 -28.57 6.45
C TRP A 439 2.37 -29.59 6.65
N ARG A 440 2.04 -30.88 6.81
CA ARG A 440 3.03 -31.95 6.96
C ARG A 440 3.94 -32.04 5.73
N ILE A 441 3.37 -32.11 4.53
CA ILE A 441 4.12 -32.21 3.28
C ILE A 441 4.86 -30.91 2.98
N PHE A 442 4.24 -29.74 3.16
CA PHE A 442 4.91 -28.45 3.05
C PHE A 442 6.20 -28.41 3.88
N ARG A 443 6.13 -28.75 5.18
CA ARG A 443 7.33 -28.74 6.03
C ARG A 443 8.42 -29.72 5.57
N ARG A 444 8.02 -30.90 5.09
CA ARG A 444 8.93 -31.97 4.66
C ARG A 444 9.59 -31.67 3.32
N ASP A 445 8.82 -31.20 2.35
CA ASP A 445 9.18 -31.21 0.93
C ASP A 445 9.39 -29.82 0.32
N ARG A 446 9.14 -28.71 1.04
CA ARG A 446 9.35 -27.32 0.55
C ARG A 446 10.77 -26.99 0.04
N LYS A 447 11.74 -27.89 0.19
CA LYS A 447 13.12 -27.75 -0.31
C LYS A 447 13.46 -28.73 -1.44
N ARG A 448 12.51 -29.53 -1.91
CA ARG A 448 12.70 -30.55 -2.95
C ARG A 448 12.49 -29.98 -4.35
N HIS A 449 13.16 -28.87 -4.66
CA HIS A 449 13.19 -28.32 -6.02
C HIS A 449 14.54 -27.62 -6.27
N LYS A 450 14.88 -27.41 -7.54
CA LYS A 450 16.12 -26.70 -7.92
C LYS A 450 16.02 -25.20 -7.62
N SER A 451 14.84 -24.61 -7.81
CA SER A 451 14.55 -23.27 -7.33
C SER A 451 14.30 -23.30 -5.82
N PRO A 452 14.80 -22.32 -5.06
CA PRO A 452 14.51 -22.17 -3.64
C PRO A 452 13.05 -21.82 -3.33
N ASN A 453 12.22 -21.58 -4.36
CA ASN A 453 10.87 -21.01 -4.22
C ASN A 453 9.75 -21.97 -4.66
N SER A 454 9.85 -22.63 -5.82
CA SER A 454 8.72 -23.40 -6.42
C SER A 454 8.10 -24.44 -5.49
N ALA A 455 8.92 -25.22 -4.77
CA ALA A 455 8.44 -26.34 -3.96
C ALA A 455 7.50 -25.93 -2.80
N HIS A 456 7.45 -24.65 -2.42
CA HIS A 456 6.66 -24.21 -1.28
C HIS A 456 5.16 -24.41 -1.52
N THR A 457 4.62 -23.91 -2.62
CA THR A 457 3.20 -24.05 -2.95
C THR A 457 2.88 -25.42 -3.53
N GLU A 458 3.79 -26.01 -4.32
CA GLU A 458 3.64 -27.38 -4.80
C GLU A 458 3.51 -28.40 -3.66
N ALA A 459 4.35 -28.30 -2.62
CA ALA A 459 4.29 -29.21 -1.47
C ALA A 459 3.01 -29.03 -0.65
N ALA A 460 2.54 -27.78 -0.48
CA ALA A 460 1.28 -27.51 0.19
C ALA A 460 0.09 -28.10 -0.60
N CYS A 461 0.06 -27.89 -1.92
CA CYS A 461 -0.98 -28.41 -2.80
C CYS A 461 -0.97 -29.95 -2.86
N ALA A 462 0.20 -30.56 -3.04
CA ALA A 462 0.38 -32.01 -3.03
C ALA A 462 -0.13 -32.65 -1.73
N GLY A 463 0.19 -32.05 -0.58
CA GLY A 463 -0.31 -32.52 0.71
C GLY A 463 -1.82 -32.33 0.86
N ALA A 464 -2.38 -31.19 0.47
CA ALA A 464 -3.81 -30.93 0.55
C ALA A 464 -4.63 -31.94 -0.27
N LEU A 465 -4.16 -32.26 -1.48
CA LEU A 465 -4.84 -33.15 -2.42
C LEU A 465 -4.43 -34.62 -2.30
N GLN A 466 -3.47 -34.95 -1.43
CA GLN A 466 -2.91 -36.29 -1.24
C GLN A 466 -2.31 -36.87 -2.52
N LEU A 467 -1.56 -36.04 -3.25
CA LEU A 467 -0.94 -36.36 -4.54
C LEU A 467 0.60 -36.41 -4.42
N GLN A 468 1.22 -37.09 -5.39
CA GLN A 468 2.64 -36.98 -5.65
C GLN A 468 2.90 -36.15 -6.92
N LEU A 469 3.41 -34.93 -6.72
CA LEU A 469 3.80 -33.99 -7.76
C LEU A 469 5.32 -34.06 -8.03
N ALA A 470 5.79 -33.26 -8.99
CA ALA A 470 7.16 -33.22 -9.50
C ALA A 470 7.63 -34.61 -10.00
N GLY A 471 8.94 -34.88 -9.97
CA GLY A 471 9.53 -36.11 -10.51
C GLY A 471 10.13 -35.96 -11.92
N PRO A 472 10.63 -37.07 -12.50
CA PRO A 472 11.32 -37.06 -13.78
C PRO A 472 10.43 -36.53 -14.92
N ASN A 473 10.95 -35.61 -15.73
CA ASN A 473 10.24 -35.00 -16.86
C ASN A 473 11.19 -34.71 -18.02
N TYR A 474 10.66 -34.61 -19.24
CA TYR A 474 11.43 -34.25 -20.44
C TYR A 474 11.44 -32.74 -20.68
N TYR A 475 12.62 -32.20 -20.96
CA TYR A 475 12.82 -30.81 -21.37
C TYR A 475 13.74 -30.78 -22.58
N PHE A 476 13.30 -30.18 -23.69
CA PHE A 476 14.10 -30.07 -24.92
C PHE A 476 14.65 -31.43 -25.38
N GLY A 477 13.84 -32.49 -25.24
CA GLY A 477 14.18 -33.86 -25.58
C GLY A 477 15.03 -34.62 -24.55
N GLN A 478 15.47 -33.97 -23.46
CA GLN A 478 16.32 -34.60 -22.43
C GLN A 478 15.51 -34.94 -21.16
N LEU A 479 15.71 -36.14 -20.62
CA LEU A 479 15.13 -36.54 -19.35
C LEU A 479 15.86 -35.82 -18.20
N VAL A 480 15.14 -34.98 -17.48
CA VAL A 480 15.63 -34.30 -16.29
C VAL A 480 15.07 -35.00 -15.07
N ASP A 481 15.95 -35.68 -14.34
CA ASP A 481 15.60 -36.27 -13.06
C ASP A 481 15.38 -35.16 -12.01
N LYS A 482 14.24 -35.22 -11.33
CA LYS A 482 13.84 -34.27 -10.27
C LYS A 482 13.27 -35.07 -9.10
N PRO A 483 13.48 -34.60 -7.86
CA PRO A 483 12.82 -35.22 -6.70
C PRO A 483 11.30 -35.10 -6.81
N THR A 484 10.58 -36.05 -6.23
CA THR A 484 9.13 -35.99 -6.07
C THR A 484 8.74 -35.19 -4.83
N ILE A 485 7.56 -34.58 -4.89
CA ILE A 485 6.96 -33.76 -3.84
C ILE A 485 5.61 -34.38 -3.44
N GLY A 486 5.39 -34.61 -2.15
CA GLY A 486 4.18 -35.28 -1.66
C GLY A 486 4.31 -36.80 -1.57
N ASP A 487 3.19 -37.44 -1.25
CA ASP A 487 3.09 -38.88 -1.07
C ASP A 487 2.19 -39.47 -2.16
N ASP A 488 2.56 -40.64 -2.70
CA ASP A 488 1.78 -41.33 -3.72
C ASP A 488 0.61 -42.11 -3.07
N GLN A 489 -0.36 -41.36 -2.53
CA GLN A 489 -1.52 -41.94 -1.84
C GLN A 489 -2.63 -42.32 -2.82
N ARG A 490 -2.73 -41.61 -3.94
CA ARG A 490 -3.64 -41.91 -5.05
C ARG A 490 -3.11 -41.30 -6.37
N PRO A 491 -3.50 -41.85 -7.53
CA PRO A 491 -3.16 -41.27 -8.81
C PRO A 491 -3.78 -39.88 -9.01
N VAL A 492 -3.12 -39.07 -9.83
CA VAL A 492 -3.63 -37.75 -10.26
C VAL A 492 -4.73 -37.96 -11.30
N GLU A 493 -5.84 -37.24 -11.14
CA GLU A 493 -6.98 -37.27 -12.06
C GLU A 493 -7.33 -35.86 -12.57
N ALA A 494 -8.08 -35.77 -13.67
CA ALA A 494 -8.44 -34.48 -14.27
C ALA A 494 -9.15 -33.53 -13.28
N LEU A 495 -9.99 -34.06 -12.37
CA LEU A 495 -10.68 -33.27 -11.35
C LEU A 495 -9.71 -32.55 -10.40
N ASP A 496 -8.47 -33.04 -10.24
CA ASP A 496 -7.47 -32.38 -9.39
C ASP A 496 -7.07 -31.00 -9.91
N ILE A 497 -7.19 -30.75 -11.22
CA ILE A 497 -7.01 -29.41 -11.80
C ILE A 497 -8.03 -28.44 -11.19
N LEU A 498 -9.29 -28.86 -11.14
CA LEU A 498 -10.34 -28.05 -10.54
C LEU A 498 -10.14 -27.88 -9.03
N ARG A 499 -9.66 -28.92 -8.35
CA ARG A 499 -9.38 -28.88 -6.90
C ARG A 499 -8.22 -27.92 -6.59
N ALA A 500 -7.14 -27.96 -7.37
CA ALA A 500 -6.00 -27.06 -7.26
C ALA A 500 -6.41 -25.61 -7.46
N GLY A 501 -7.27 -25.30 -8.44
CA GLY A 501 -7.74 -23.92 -8.61
C GLY A 501 -8.71 -23.43 -7.50
N ARG A 502 -9.44 -24.33 -6.81
CA ARG A 502 -10.16 -23.95 -5.58
C ARG A 502 -9.20 -23.57 -4.46
N ILE A 503 -8.09 -24.33 -4.32
CA ILE A 503 -7.02 -24.01 -3.36
C ILE A 503 -6.37 -22.67 -3.73
N LEU A 504 -6.10 -22.42 -5.02
CA LEU A 504 -5.57 -21.15 -5.52
C LEU A 504 -6.44 -19.97 -5.06
N TYR A 505 -7.75 -20.01 -5.30
CA TYR A 505 -8.65 -18.91 -4.92
C TYR A 505 -8.74 -18.72 -3.40
N ALA A 506 -8.81 -19.81 -2.62
CA ALA A 506 -8.78 -19.70 -1.16
C ALA A 506 -7.45 -19.08 -0.67
N THR A 507 -6.33 -19.47 -1.28
CA THR A 507 -5.00 -18.92 -0.99
C THR A 507 -4.91 -17.44 -1.33
N ALA A 508 -5.39 -17.05 -2.52
CA ALA A 508 -5.43 -15.67 -2.98
C ALA A 508 -6.31 -14.79 -2.08
N PHE A 509 -7.46 -15.31 -1.62
CA PHE A 509 -8.31 -14.62 -0.66
C PHE A 509 -7.59 -14.33 0.66
N PHE A 510 -6.89 -15.31 1.24
CA PHE A 510 -6.13 -15.08 2.48
C PHE A 510 -4.97 -14.11 2.28
N ALA A 511 -4.30 -14.11 1.11
CA ALA A 511 -3.28 -13.11 0.80
C ALA A 511 -3.88 -11.70 0.68
N LEU A 512 -5.00 -11.56 -0.03
CA LEU A 512 -5.71 -10.29 -0.14
C LEU A 512 -6.14 -9.78 1.24
N LEU A 513 -6.68 -10.65 2.09
CA LEU A 513 -7.06 -10.28 3.45
C LEU A 513 -5.85 -9.81 4.26
N LEU A 514 -4.72 -10.53 4.20
CA LEU A 514 -3.52 -10.22 4.98
C LEU A 514 -2.82 -8.93 4.51
N PHE A 515 -2.66 -8.74 3.20
CA PHE A 515 -1.84 -7.64 2.65
C PHE A 515 -2.66 -6.43 2.20
N CYS A 516 -3.97 -6.56 2.03
CA CYS A 516 -4.85 -5.46 1.66
C CYS A 516 -5.94 -5.23 2.70
N GLY A 517 -6.73 -6.25 3.04
CA GLY A 517 -7.90 -6.10 3.92
C GLY A 517 -7.56 -5.62 5.33
N VAL A 518 -6.63 -6.29 6.02
CA VAL A 518 -6.20 -5.93 7.38
C VAL A 518 -5.52 -4.56 7.41
N PRO A 519 -4.54 -4.23 6.54
CA PRO A 519 -3.97 -2.89 6.47
C PRO A 519 -5.02 -1.80 6.20
N LEU A 520 -5.98 -2.06 5.29
CA LEU A 520 -7.05 -1.12 5.00
C LEU A 520 -7.95 -0.88 6.22
N LEU A 521 -8.30 -1.93 6.97
CA LEU A 521 -9.08 -1.79 8.20
C LEU A 521 -8.33 -0.98 9.26
N ILE A 522 -7.03 -1.23 9.46
CA ILE A 522 -6.20 -0.46 10.40
C ILE A 522 -6.13 1.03 9.99
N LEU A 523 -6.03 1.31 8.69
CA LEU A 523 -5.94 2.68 8.19
C LEU A 523 -7.28 3.43 8.23
N LEU A 524 -8.41 2.72 8.07
CA LEU A 524 -9.74 3.32 8.14
C LEU A 524 -10.25 3.48 9.57
N PHE A 525 -9.78 2.63 10.49
CA PHE A 525 -10.20 2.60 11.90
C PHE A 525 -8.97 2.58 12.82
N PRO A 526 -8.24 3.73 12.94
CA PRO A 526 -6.98 3.83 13.66
C PRO A 526 -7.08 3.72 15.19
#